data_AF-A0AAC8ZFX3-F1
#
_entry.id   AF-A0AAC8ZFX3-F1
#
_cell.length_a   1.000
_cell.length_b   1.000
_cell.length_c   1.000
_cell.angle_alpha   90.00
_cell.angle_beta   90.00
_cell.angle_gamma   90.00
#
_symmetry.space_group_name_H-M   'P 1'
#
loop_
_entity.id
_entity.type
_entity.pdbx_description
1 polymer ?
#
loop_
_entity_poly.entity_id
_entity_poly.type
_entity_poly.pdbx_seq_one_letter_code
_entity_poly.pdbx_strand_id
1 'polypeptide(L)'
;MAQREAEKKSEQERQQLYTDDYFAKGHWGLKIWQTVVAIFGWLCVIVPIVVTVLSFWSAYDPRVPHVWTYQEGIFEIKFIGVLLLFSFVVVSLFAVGMTIIQNRKRDRVVEQWPTFNPINQQKRESELDRFMTERFGDQEFRENVRHYQVKPEQNLDTEQIHDLYAKHDLNDLDE
;
A
#
# COMPACT_ATOMS: atom_id res chain seq x y z
N MET A 1 -4.57 34.89 -22.44
CA MET A 1 -3.66 35.37 -21.38
C MET A 1 -4.33 35.35 -20.01
N ALA A 2 -5.55 35.90 -19.87
CA ALA A 2 -6.31 35.87 -18.62
C ALA A 2 -6.55 34.46 -18.01
N GLN A 3 -6.76 33.43 -18.83
CA GLN A 3 -6.94 32.05 -18.34
C GLN A 3 -5.66 31.47 -17.70
N ARG A 4 -4.48 31.80 -18.22
CA ARG A 4 -3.19 31.36 -17.65
C ARG A 4 -2.85 32.08 -16.34
N GLU A 5 -3.34 33.30 -16.17
CA GLU A 5 -3.17 34.06 -14.93
C GLU A 5 -4.11 33.56 -13.83
N ALA A 6 -5.36 33.19 -14.18
CA ALA A 6 -6.30 32.58 -13.25
C ALA A 6 -5.84 31.19 -12.77
N GLU A 7 -5.25 30.39 -13.66
CA GLU A 7 -4.69 29.07 -13.35
C GLU A 7 -3.44 29.16 -12.45
N LYS A 8 -2.53 30.12 -12.72
CA LYS A 8 -1.39 30.40 -11.83
C LYS A 8 -1.81 30.87 -10.44
N LYS A 9 -2.87 31.68 -10.36
CA LYS A 9 -3.37 32.19 -9.08
C LYS A 9 -3.99 31.07 -8.24
N SER A 10 -4.74 30.15 -8.86
CA SER A 10 -5.34 29.00 -8.16
C SER A 10 -4.29 27.96 -7.72
N GLU A 11 -3.22 27.76 -8.49
CA GLU A 11 -2.07 26.94 -8.07
C GLU A 11 -1.32 27.57 -6.88
N GLN A 12 -1.10 28.88 -6.89
CA GLN A 12 -0.48 29.60 -5.77
C GLN A 12 -1.36 29.57 -4.52
N GLU A 13 -2.68 29.75 -4.65
CA GLU A 13 -3.63 29.62 -3.54
C GLU A 13 -3.66 28.19 -2.99
N ARG A 14 -3.64 27.16 -3.87
CA ARG A 14 -3.51 25.75 -3.45
C ARG A 14 -2.20 25.43 -2.73
N GLN A 15 -1.08 26.05 -3.13
CA GLN A 15 0.19 25.93 -2.42
C GLN A 15 0.16 26.62 -1.03
N GLN A 16 -0.60 27.69 -0.89
CA GLN A 16 -0.78 28.40 0.39
C GLN A 16 -1.65 27.63 1.39
N LEU A 17 -2.62 26.83 0.92
CA LEU A 17 -3.49 26.00 1.78
C LEU A 17 -2.74 24.96 2.63
N TYR A 18 -1.48 24.63 2.27
CA TYR A 18 -0.62 23.70 3.01
C TYR A 18 0.71 24.31 3.49
N THR A 19 0.84 25.63 3.47
CA THR A 19 2.07 26.31 3.95
C THR A 19 1.97 26.56 5.46
N ASP A 20 2.70 25.77 6.24
CA ASP A 20 2.94 26.03 7.66
C ASP A 20 3.95 27.19 7.83
N ASP A 21 3.65 28.10 8.76
CA ASP A 21 4.52 29.22 9.14
C ASP A 21 5.90 28.78 9.60
N TYR A 22 6.01 27.55 10.10
CA TYR A 22 7.29 26.91 10.40
C TYR A 22 8.18 26.75 9.16
N PHE A 23 7.64 26.56 7.94
CA PHE A 23 8.45 26.43 6.72
C PHE A 23 8.53 27.72 5.91
N ALA A 24 7.70 28.72 6.23
CA ALA A 24 7.72 30.02 5.59
C ALA A 24 9.06 30.78 5.80
N LYS A 25 9.36 31.70 4.87
CA LYS A 25 10.53 32.58 4.96
C LYS A 25 10.21 33.75 5.89
N GLY A 26 11.11 34.05 6.84
CA GLY A 26 10.99 35.20 7.75
C GLY A 26 10.70 34.85 9.22
N HIS A 27 10.08 33.71 9.52
CA HIS A 27 9.69 33.32 10.89
C HIS A 27 10.78 32.56 11.66
N TRP A 28 11.96 33.18 11.82
CA TRP A 28 13.10 32.54 12.53
C TRP A 28 12.83 32.23 14.01
N GLY A 29 12.13 33.13 14.72
CA GLY A 29 11.80 32.91 16.14
C GLY A 29 10.85 31.72 16.34
N LEU A 30 9.80 31.63 15.51
CA LEU A 30 8.83 30.52 15.55
C LEU A 30 9.50 29.18 15.25
N LYS A 31 10.38 29.13 14.24
CA LYS A 31 11.18 27.94 13.90
C LYS A 31 12.00 27.42 15.06
N ILE A 32 12.74 28.31 15.74
CA ILE A 32 13.60 27.92 16.85
C ILE A 32 12.74 27.41 18.01
N TRP A 33 11.68 28.14 18.36
CA TRP A 33 10.79 27.74 19.45
C TRP A 33 10.12 26.39 19.21
N GLN A 34 9.52 26.18 18.04
CA GLN A 34 8.86 24.92 17.70
C GLN A 34 9.85 23.75 17.62
N THR A 35 11.06 23.97 17.10
CA THR A 35 12.12 22.95 17.10
C THR A 35 12.54 22.58 18.53
N VAL A 36 12.71 23.55 19.42
CA VAL A 36 13.08 23.31 20.82
C VAL A 36 11.98 22.53 21.55
N VAL A 37 10.71 22.92 21.36
CA VAL A 37 9.56 22.20 21.94
C VAL A 37 9.48 20.78 21.40
N ALA A 38 9.71 20.57 20.10
CA ALA A 38 9.75 19.24 19.49
C ALA A 38 10.88 18.37 20.07
N ILE A 39 12.09 18.91 20.17
CA ILE A 39 13.24 18.21 20.78
C ILE A 39 12.93 17.87 22.24
N PHE A 40 12.37 18.81 23.01
CA PHE A 40 11.99 18.57 24.39
C PHE A 40 10.93 17.48 24.52
N GLY A 41 9.91 17.50 23.66
CA GLY A 41 8.90 16.44 23.59
C GLY A 41 9.51 15.08 23.31
N TRP A 42 10.44 15.00 22.35
CA TRP A 42 11.19 13.76 22.08
C TRP A 42 12.05 13.31 23.26
N LEU A 43 12.71 14.23 23.96
CA LEU A 43 13.47 13.89 25.17
C LEU A 43 12.57 13.34 26.27
N CYS A 44 11.38 13.91 26.48
CA CYS A 44 10.40 13.40 27.45
C CYS A 44 9.93 11.97 27.14
N VAL A 45 10.00 11.52 25.88
CA VAL A 45 9.65 10.14 25.49
C VAL A 45 10.89 9.24 25.54
N ILE A 46 12.01 9.67 24.97
CA ILE A 46 13.22 8.86 24.82
C ILE A 46 13.90 8.62 26.16
N VAL A 47 14.00 9.64 27.01
CA VAL A 47 14.73 9.53 28.28
C VAL A 47 14.11 8.47 29.20
N PRO A 48 12.78 8.45 29.46
CA PRO A 48 12.18 7.39 30.27
C PRO A 48 12.36 5.99 29.68
N ILE A 49 12.27 5.85 28.34
CA ILE A 49 12.48 4.57 27.66
C ILE A 49 13.93 4.09 27.88
N VAL A 50 14.91 4.96 27.61
CA VAL A 50 16.34 4.63 27.78
C VAL A 50 16.65 4.28 29.23
N VAL A 51 16.13 5.05 30.19
CA VAL A 51 16.29 4.75 31.62
C VAL A 51 15.69 3.39 31.96
N THR A 52 14.49 3.08 31.48
CA THR A 52 13.83 1.78 31.74
C THR A 52 14.63 0.62 31.16
N VAL A 53 15.09 0.74 29.91
CA VAL A 53 15.88 -0.30 29.22
C VAL A 53 17.23 -0.50 29.91
N LEU A 54 17.96 0.58 30.21
CA LEU A 54 19.26 0.48 30.88
C LEU A 54 19.13 -0.10 32.28
N SER A 55 18.10 0.29 33.04
CA SER A 55 17.87 -0.22 34.40
C SER A 55 17.51 -1.71 34.38
N PHE A 56 16.76 -2.16 33.38
CA PHE A 56 16.51 -3.59 33.19
C PHE A 56 17.78 -4.34 32.76
N TRP A 57 18.59 -3.78 31.85
CA TRP A 57 19.80 -4.44 31.34
C TRP A 57 20.90 -4.52 32.40
N SER A 58 21.10 -3.46 33.19
CA SER A 58 22.08 -3.44 34.28
C SER A 58 21.80 -4.51 35.34
N ALA A 59 20.56 -4.99 35.46
CA ALA A 59 20.22 -6.10 36.33
C ALA A 59 20.84 -7.45 35.89
N TYR A 60 21.25 -7.59 34.63
CA TYR A 60 21.88 -8.81 34.10
C TYR A 60 23.36 -8.65 33.78
N ASP A 61 23.80 -7.45 33.38
CA ASP A 61 25.19 -7.15 33.08
C ASP A 61 25.72 -6.00 33.95
N PRO A 62 26.65 -6.28 34.89
CA PRO A 62 27.28 -5.28 35.74
C PRO A 62 28.06 -4.19 34.98
N ARG A 63 28.40 -4.42 33.70
CA ARG A 63 29.16 -3.46 32.87
C ARG A 63 28.30 -2.32 32.33
N VAL A 64 26.98 -2.45 32.39
CA VAL A 64 26.04 -1.42 31.94
C VAL A 64 25.86 -0.36 33.05
N PRO A 65 25.80 0.95 32.72
CA PRO A 65 25.60 1.99 33.71
C PRO A 65 24.32 1.78 34.51
N HIS A 66 24.45 1.73 35.84
CA HIS A 66 23.32 1.59 36.75
C HIS A 66 22.68 2.95 36.98
N VAL A 67 21.81 3.35 36.05
CA VAL A 67 21.06 4.62 36.16
C VAL A 67 20.02 4.55 37.28
N TRP A 68 19.46 3.36 37.55
CA TRP A 68 18.47 3.13 38.59
C TRP A 68 18.61 1.71 39.16
N THR A 69 18.78 1.58 40.48
CA THR A 69 19.13 0.30 41.16
C THR A 69 17.91 -0.44 41.73
N TYR A 70 16.69 0.05 41.48
CA TYR A 70 15.47 -0.53 42.03
C TYR A 70 15.13 -1.84 41.33
N GLN A 71 15.03 -2.92 42.11
CA GLN A 71 14.83 -4.29 41.57
C GLN A 71 13.37 -4.72 41.50
N GLU A 72 12.46 -3.99 42.15
CA GLU A 72 11.01 -4.22 42.03
C GLU A 72 10.55 -3.83 40.62
N GLY A 73 9.76 -4.68 39.96
CA GLY A 73 9.34 -4.50 38.57
C GLY A 73 10.03 -5.44 37.57
N ILE A 74 11.20 -6.00 37.90
CA ILE A 74 11.93 -6.90 36.99
C ILE A 74 11.15 -8.20 36.77
N PHE A 75 10.49 -8.71 37.80
CA PHE A 75 9.65 -9.90 37.71
C PHE A 75 8.44 -9.67 36.79
N GLU A 76 7.77 -8.53 36.95
CA GLU A 76 6.61 -8.11 36.18
C GLU A 76 6.96 -7.96 34.70
N ILE A 77 8.11 -7.33 34.39
CA ILE A 77 8.61 -7.21 33.01
C ILE A 77 8.86 -8.60 32.39
N LYS A 78 9.47 -9.54 33.14
CA LYS A 78 9.66 -10.91 32.66
C LYS A 78 8.32 -11.61 32.42
N PHE A 79 7.38 -11.48 33.37
CA PHE A 79 6.07 -12.11 33.27
C PHE A 79 5.28 -11.60 32.06
N ILE A 80 5.20 -10.27 31.88
CA ILE A 80 4.57 -9.66 30.70
C ILE A 80 5.31 -10.08 29.43
N GLY A 81 6.64 -10.10 29.43
CA GLY A 81 7.44 -10.55 28.29
C GLY A 81 7.12 -12.00 27.88
N VAL A 82 7.01 -12.91 28.84
CA VAL A 82 6.61 -14.31 28.59
C VAL A 82 5.18 -14.41 28.06
N LEU A 83 4.24 -13.65 28.65
CA LEU A 83 2.85 -13.62 28.17
C LEU A 83 2.73 -13.07 26.75
N LEU A 84 3.46 -12.01 26.42
CA LEU A 84 3.49 -11.42 25.08
C LEU A 84 4.13 -12.37 24.07
N LEU A 85 5.24 -13.02 24.43
CA LEU A 85 5.87 -14.02 23.58
C LEU A 85 4.94 -15.21 23.32
N PHE A 86 4.28 -15.72 24.36
CA PHE A 86 3.28 -16.78 24.24
C PHE A 86 2.13 -16.37 23.31
N SER A 87 1.59 -15.18 23.52
CA SER A 87 0.51 -14.62 22.68
C SER A 87 0.95 -14.48 21.23
N PHE A 88 2.17 -13.98 20.99
CA PHE A 88 2.76 -13.87 19.67
C PHE A 88 2.88 -15.22 18.97
N VAL A 89 3.35 -16.26 19.68
CA VAL A 89 3.44 -17.63 19.13
C VAL A 89 2.06 -18.17 18.76
N VAL A 90 1.06 -18.04 19.64
CA VAL A 90 -0.31 -18.51 19.37
C VAL A 90 -0.92 -17.79 18.16
N VAL A 91 -0.81 -16.46 18.11
CA VAL A 91 -1.33 -15.66 16.98
C VAL A 91 -0.59 -16.01 15.69
N SER A 92 0.73 -16.20 15.74
CA SER A 92 1.53 -16.56 14.57
C SER A 92 1.16 -17.93 14.02
N LEU A 93 1.00 -18.94 14.89
CA LEU A 93 0.56 -20.27 14.49
C LEU A 93 -0.84 -20.24 13.88
N PHE A 94 -1.76 -19.49 14.47
CA PHE A 94 -3.10 -19.31 13.93
C PHE A 94 -3.08 -18.61 12.58
N ALA A 95 -2.33 -17.52 12.43
CA ALA A 95 -2.22 -16.76 11.18
C ALA A 95 -1.62 -17.61 10.06
N VAL A 96 -0.52 -18.32 10.32
CA VAL A 96 0.11 -19.22 9.35
C VAL A 96 -0.83 -20.38 9.00
N GLY A 97 -1.44 -21.02 10.00
CA GLY A 97 -2.38 -22.12 9.78
C GLY A 97 -3.59 -21.70 8.94
N MET A 98 -4.19 -20.55 9.27
CA MET A 98 -5.29 -19.98 8.50
C MET A 98 -4.89 -19.64 7.07
N THR A 99 -3.68 -19.10 6.88
CA THR A 99 -3.16 -18.76 5.55
C THR A 99 -3.00 -20.02 4.69
N ILE A 100 -2.42 -21.09 5.24
CA ILE A 100 -2.25 -22.37 4.54
C ILE A 100 -3.61 -22.99 4.19
N ILE A 101 -4.55 -23.02 5.14
CA ILE A 101 -5.89 -23.58 4.91
C ILE A 101 -6.63 -22.78 3.84
N GLN A 102 -6.57 -21.45 3.90
CA GLN A 102 -7.21 -20.57 2.93
C GLN A 102 -6.60 -20.73 1.54
N ASN A 103 -5.27 -20.80 1.43
CA ASN A 103 -4.62 -20.99 0.14
C ASN A 103 -5.00 -22.36 -0.47
N ARG A 104 -4.93 -23.43 0.32
CA ARG A 104 -5.34 -24.77 -0.13
C ARG A 104 -6.82 -24.84 -0.50
N LYS A 105 -7.69 -24.12 0.21
CA LYS A 105 -9.11 -24.04 -0.11
C LYS A 105 -9.32 -23.26 -1.41
N ARG A 106 -8.57 -22.19 -1.65
CA ARG A 106 -8.61 -21.41 -2.89
C ARG A 106 -8.25 -22.28 -4.08
N ASP A 107 -7.11 -22.96 -4.03
CA ASP A 107 -6.62 -23.83 -5.11
C ASP A 107 -7.61 -24.97 -5.43
N ARG A 108 -8.30 -25.51 -4.41
CA ARG A 108 -9.25 -26.63 -4.61
C ARG A 108 -10.64 -26.21 -5.03
N VAL A 109 -11.15 -25.08 -4.56
CA VAL A 109 -12.57 -24.73 -4.74
C VAL A 109 -12.74 -23.62 -5.77
N VAL A 110 -11.88 -22.61 -5.76
CA VAL A 110 -11.99 -21.44 -6.63
C VAL A 110 -11.37 -21.73 -8.00
N GLU A 111 -10.27 -22.47 -8.04
CA GLU A 111 -9.58 -22.76 -9.31
C GLU A 111 -10.16 -23.97 -10.04
N GLN A 112 -10.69 -24.96 -9.32
CA GLN A 112 -11.33 -26.14 -9.95
C GLN A 112 -12.74 -25.86 -10.49
N TRP A 113 -13.43 -24.86 -9.92
CA TRP A 113 -14.70 -24.38 -10.42
C TRP A 113 -14.48 -22.99 -10.98
N PRO A 114 -13.96 -22.88 -12.23
CA PRO A 114 -13.81 -21.58 -12.84
C PRO A 114 -15.19 -20.93 -12.85
N THR A 115 -15.26 -19.71 -12.33
CA THR A 115 -16.51 -18.92 -12.29
C THR A 115 -17.00 -18.58 -13.70
N PHE A 116 -16.16 -18.80 -14.71
CA PHE A 116 -16.41 -18.59 -16.12
C PHE A 116 -16.20 -19.89 -16.89
N ASN A 117 -16.97 -20.11 -17.95
CA ASN A 117 -16.83 -21.29 -18.78
C ASN A 117 -15.50 -21.22 -19.57
N PRO A 118 -14.53 -22.15 -19.35
CA PRO A 118 -13.21 -22.07 -19.99
C PRO A 118 -13.30 -22.15 -21.53
N ILE A 119 -14.34 -22.79 -22.06
CA ILE A 119 -14.60 -22.84 -23.52
C ILE A 119 -14.98 -21.45 -24.03
N ASN A 120 -15.82 -20.71 -23.30
CA ASN A 120 -16.23 -19.37 -23.68
C ASN A 120 -15.08 -18.37 -23.52
N GLN A 121 -14.21 -18.54 -22.51
CA GLN A 121 -13.03 -17.72 -22.33
C GLN A 121 -12.06 -17.82 -23.51
N GLN A 122 -11.77 -19.04 -23.98
CA GLN A 122 -10.91 -19.23 -25.15
C GLN A 122 -11.53 -18.64 -26.43
N LYS A 123 -12.85 -18.76 -26.60
CA LYS A 123 -13.56 -18.11 -27.72
C LYS A 123 -13.48 -16.59 -27.62
N ARG A 124 -13.70 -16.01 -26.44
CA ARG A 124 -13.59 -14.55 -26.21
C ARG A 124 -12.20 -14.03 -26.51
N GLU A 125 -11.17 -14.77 -26.11
CA GLU A 125 -9.77 -14.44 -26.40
C GLU A 125 -9.52 -14.45 -27.92
N SER A 126 -9.97 -15.51 -28.62
CA SER A 126 -9.81 -15.60 -30.08
C SER A 126 -10.56 -14.51 -30.85
N GLU A 127 -11.77 -14.16 -30.41
CA GLU A 127 -12.58 -13.12 -31.05
C GLU A 127 -12.05 -11.72 -30.78
N LEU A 128 -11.61 -11.47 -29.55
CA LEU A 128 -10.93 -10.23 -29.18
C LEU A 128 -9.63 -10.07 -29.95
N ASP A 129 -8.81 -11.12 -30.03
CA ASP A 129 -7.55 -11.04 -30.77
C ASP A 129 -7.78 -10.79 -32.26
N ARG A 130 -8.77 -11.46 -32.88
CA ARG A 130 -9.17 -11.18 -34.27
C ARG A 130 -9.57 -9.71 -34.46
N PHE A 131 -10.43 -9.19 -33.58
CA PHE A 131 -10.88 -7.80 -33.63
C PHE A 131 -9.72 -6.81 -33.46
N MET A 132 -8.83 -7.07 -32.51
CA MET A 132 -7.65 -6.23 -32.27
C MET A 132 -6.65 -6.32 -33.43
N THR A 133 -6.48 -7.49 -34.04
CA THR A 133 -5.56 -7.70 -35.15
C THR A 133 -6.03 -7.03 -36.43
N GLU A 134 -7.34 -7.06 -36.70
CA GLU A 134 -7.93 -6.33 -37.83
C GLU A 134 -7.74 -4.81 -37.67
N ARG A 135 -7.87 -4.29 -36.44
CA ARG A 135 -7.85 -2.84 -36.20
C ARG A 135 -6.46 -2.26 -35.99
N PHE A 136 -5.61 -2.95 -35.24
CA PHE A 136 -4.32 -2.44 -34.75
C PHE A 136 -3.12 -3.18 -35.35
N GLY A 137 -3.36 -4.25 -36.12
CA GLY A 137 -2.32 -5.12 -36.65
C GLY A 137 -1.97 -6.27 -35.70
N ASP A 138 -1.11 -7.15 -36.19
CA ASP A 138 -0.73 -8.40 -35.52
C ASP A 138 -0.10 -8.20 -34.14
N GLN A 139 -0.24 -9.19 -33.27
CA GLN A 139 0.26 -9.13 -31.89
C GLN A 139 1.76 -8.84 -31.84
N GLU A 140 2.55 -9.50 -32.68
CA GLU A 140 4.00 -9.29 -32.74
C GLU A 140 4.36 -7.85 -33.10
N PHE A 141 3.58 -7.21 -33.97
CA PHE A 141 3.75 -5.80 -34.29
C PHE A 141 3.40 -4.90 -33.09
N ARG A 142 2.28 -5.17 -32.40
CA ARG A 142 1.82 -4.38 -31.24
C ARG A 142 2.83 -4.40 -30.10
N GLU A 143 3.46 -5.54 -29.84
CA GLU A 143 4.41 -5.72 -28.73
C GLU A 143 5.80 -5.13 -29.02
N ASN A 144 6.20 -5.03 -30.29
CA ASN A 144 7.54 -4.56 -30.68
C ASN A 144 7.64 -3.06 -30.99
N VAL A 145 6.51 -2.36 -31.12
CA VAL A 145 6.50 -0.92 -31.46
C VAL A 145 6.51 -0.06 -30.20
N ARG A 146 7.52 0.83 -30.08
CA ARG A 146 7.65 1.76 -28.94
C ARG A 146 6.68 2.94 -28.97
N HIS A 147 6.22 3.34 -30.15
CA HIS A 147 5.30 4.46 -30.32
C HIS A 147 4.29 4.18 -31.42
N TYR A 148 3.01 4.12 -31.04
CA TYR A 148 1.89 3.90 -31.94
C TYR A 148 0.93 5.08 -31.84
N GLN A 149 0.65 5.72 -32.97
CA GLN A 149 -0.33 6.81 -33.04
C GLN A 149 -1.66 6.23 -33.54
N VAL A 150 -2.62 6.14 -32.63
CA VAL A 150 -3.98 5.66 -32.93
C VAL A 150 -4.70 6.72 -33.78
N LYS A 151 -5.19 6.32 -34.95
CA LYS A 151 -6.02 7.21 -35.77
C LYS A 151 -7.41 7.37 -35.14
N PRO A 152 -8.11 8.51 -35.32
CA PRO A 152 -9.44 8.72 -34.74
C PRO A 152 -10.44 7.60 -35.06
N GLU A 153 -10.39 7.05 -36.28
CA GLU A 153 -11.24 5.94 -36.73
C GLU A 153 -10.92 4.58 -36.08
N GLN A 154 -9.76 4.44 -35.43
CA GLN A 154 -9.35 3.23 -34.72
C GLN A 154 -9.67 3.30 -33.22
N ASN A 155 -10.26 4.40 -32.74
CA ASN A 155 -10.60 4.53 -31.34
C ASN A 155 -11.70 3.52 -30.95
N LEU A 156 -11.62 2.98 -29.74
CA LEU A 156 -12.62 2.05 -29.22
C LEU A 156 -13.82 2.85 -28.67
N ASP A 157 -15.02 2.42 -29.00
CA ASP A 157 -16.24 2.94 -28.37
C ASP A 157 -16.47 2.27 -27.01
N THR A 158 -17.25 2.91 -26.14
CA THR A 158 -17.41 2.56 -24.72
C THR A 158 -17.92 1.13 -24.54
N GLU A 159 -18.88 0.69 -25.36
CA GLU A 159 -19.51 -0.65 -25.28
C GLU A 159 -19.01 -1.62 -26.36
N GLN A 160 -18.02 -1.22 -27.18
CA GLN A 160 -17.68 -1.95 -28.41
C GLN A 160 -17.22 -3.40 -28.18
N ILE A 161 -16.56 -3.66 -27.05
CA ILE A 161 -16.11 -5.00 -26.67
C ILE A 161 -17.27 -5.82 -26.08
N HIS A 162 -18.20 -5.18 -25.38
CA HIS A 162 -19.40 -5.85 -24.86
C HIS A 162 -20.32 -6.27 -26.01
N ASP A 163 -20.54 -5.37 -26.97
CA ASP A 163 -21.31 -5.65 -28.19
C ASP A 163 -20.67 -6.76 -29.03
N LEU A 164 -19.35 -6.82 -29.08
CA LEU A 164 -18.61 -7.91 -29.74
C LEU A 164 -18.93 -9.26 -29.10
N TYR A 165 -18.89 -9.34 -27.77
CA TYR A 165 -19.21 -10.58 -27.05
C TYR A 165 -20.70 -10.95 -27.17
N ALA A 166 -21.61 -9.98 -27.10
CA ALA A 166 -23.04 -10.20 -27.29
C ALA A 166 -23.36 -10.73 -28.70
N LYS A 167 -22.72 -10.18 -29.74
CA LYS A 167 -22.89 -10.64 -31.14
C LYS A 167 -22.47 -12.09 -31.37
N HIS A 168 -21.52 -12.58 -30.59
CA HIS A 168 -20.98 -13.93 -30.69
C HIS A 168 -21.53 -14.91 -29.64
N ASP A 169 -22.54 -14.49 -28.86
CA ASP A 169 -23.16 -15.30 -27.79
C ASP A 169 -22.14 -15.76 -26.74
N LEU A 170 -21.23 -14.85 -26.36
CA LEU A 170 -20.12 -15.10 -25.43
C LEU A 170 -20.29 -14.34 -24.09
N ASN A 171 -21.49 -13.82 -23.82
CA ASN A 171 -21.80 -13.11 -22.59
C ASN A 171 -22.22 -14.12 -21.51
N ASP A 172 -21.31 -14.49 -20.62
CA ASP A 172 -21.60 -15.42 -19.52
C ASP A 172 -22.45 -14.77 -18.39
N LEU A 173 -22.89 -13.51 -18.56
CA LEU A 173 -23.62 -12.71 -17.58
C LEU A 173 -25.13 -12.57 -17.89
N ASP A 174 -25.59 -13.16 -18.99
CA ASP A 174 -26.99 -13.06 -19.46
C ASP A 174 -27.88 -14.23 -18.97
N GLU A 175 -27.39 -15.09 -18.07
CA GLU A 175 -28.15 -16.15 -17.36
C GLU A 175 -28.30 -15.90 -15.85
#